data_AF-A0A7J3T983-F1
#
_entry.id   AF-A0A7J3T983-F1
#
_cell.length_a   1.000
_cell.length_b   1.000
_cell.length_c   1.000
_cell.angle_alpha   90.00
_cell.angle_beta   90.00
_cell.angle_gamma   90.00
#
_symmetry.space_group_name_H-M   'P 1'
#
loop_
_entity.id
_entity.type
_entity.pdbx_description
1 polymer ?
#
loop_
_entity_poly.entity_id
_entity_poly.type
_entity_poly.pdbx_seq_one_letter_code
_entity_poly.pdbx_strand_id
1 'polypeptide(L)'
;MLSYTKKTCLIKFSPRPESWRWKNMVAESGISRGRAIIKRGKLIKIDASFRDDRIEELKITGDFFLHPEEKIDELEKSLRGKSVKEIREVIERVLENAEYVGLSPDTLVEAVNQAWKRRN
;
A
#
# COMPACT_ATOMS: atom_id res chain seq x y z
N MET A 1 4.00 -37.44 29.65
CA MET A 1 3.25 -36.94 28.48
C MET A 1 3.60 -35.47 28.32
N LEU A 2 4.57 -35.17 27.43
CA LEU A 2 4.84 -33.89 26.76
C LEU A 2 6.23 -34.03 26.11
N SER A 3 6.25 -34.80 25.03
CA SER A 3 7.39 -34.93 24.12
C SER A 3 7.09 -34.06 22.90
N TYR A 4 7.95 -33.11 22.55
CA TYR A 4 8.83 -33.31 21.40
C TYR A 4 9.81 -32.15 21.22
N THR A 5 11.03 -32.56 20.94
CA THR A 5 12.26 -31.81 20.73
C THR A 5 12.41 -31.40 19.27
N LYS A 6 13.14 -30.32 18.98
CA LYS A 6 14.44 -30.35 18.28
C LYS A 6 14.86 -28.98 17.77
N LYS A 7 16.08 -28.59 18.18
CA LYS A 7 16.97 -27.67 17.48
C LYS A 7 17.16 -28.12 16.03
N THR A 8 17.06 -27.20 15.07
CA THR A 8 17.86 -27.28 13.84
C THR A 8 18.16 -25.86 13.35
N CYS A 9 19.46 -25.61 13.20
CA CYS A 9 20.05 -24.37 12.74
C CYS A 9 20.22 -24.42 11.20
N LEU A 10 20.48 -23.26 10.59
CA LEU A 10 21.08 -23.05 9.25
C LEU A 10 20.13 -23.03 8.04
N ILE A 11 19.68 -21.83 7.64
CA ILE A 11 20.27 -21.04 6.54
C ILE A 11 19.66 -19.63 6.57
N LYS A 12 20.52 -18.60 6.62
CA LYS A 12 20.15 -17.18 6.63
C LYS A 12 19.52 -16.79 5.29
N PHE A 13 18.21 -16.98 5.14
CA PHE A 13 17.39 -16.02 4.40
C PHE A 13 17.01 -14.96 5.43
N SER A 14 17.59 -13.76 5.39
CA SER A 14 17.03 -12.66 6.17
C SER A 14 15.56 -12.54 5.78
N PRO A 15 14.61 -12.84 6.70
CA PRO A 15 13.22 -12.56 6.42
C PRO A 15 13.12 -11.04 6.27
N ARG A 16 12.51 -10.58 5.17
CA ARG A 16 12.10 -9.18 5.07
C ARG A 16 11.40 -8.79 6.38
N PRO A 17 11.77 -7.65 6.99
CA PRO A 17 11.43 -7.34 8.37
C PRO A 17 9.94 -7.55 8.64
N GLU A 18 9.65 -8.19 9.77
CA GLU A 18 8.31 -8.57 10.25
C GLU A 18 7.35 -7.38 10.39
N SER A 19 7.88 -6.16 10.30
CA SER A 19 7.16 -4.88 10.22
C SER A 19 6.28 -4.73 8.96
N TRP A 20 6.48 -5.58 7.94
CA TRP A 20 5.64 -5.65 6.72
C TRP A 20 4.82 -6.93 6.59
N ARG A 21 4.44 -7.53 7.71
CA ARG A 21 3.34 -8.49 7.75
C ARG A 21 2.13 -7.74 8.30
N TRP A 22 1.17 -7.40 7.44
CA TRP A 22 -0.13 -6.85 7.85
C TRP A 22 -0.77 -7.83 8.85
N LYS A 23 -0.45 -7.65 10.13
CA LYS A 23 -0.81 -8.56 11.19
C LYS A 23 -2.29 -8.32 11.45
N ASN A 24 -3.13 -9.17 10.85
CA ASN A 24 -4.36 -9.68 11.43
C ASN A 24 -5.22 -8.68 12.23
N MET A 25 -5.51 -7.50 11.67
CA MET A 25 -6.63 -6.66 12.11
C MET A 25 -7.66 -6.60 10.97
N VAL A 26 -8.41 -7.67 10.82
CA VAL A 26 -9.66 -7.71 10.05
C VAL A 26 -10.57 -8.69 10.77
N ALA A 27 -11.25 -8.18 11.78
CA ALA A 27 -12.38 -8.84 12.41
C ALA A 27 -13.54 -7.84 12.62
N GLU A 28 -13.64 -6.83 11.75
CA GLU A 28 -14.81 -5.97 11.68
C GLU A 28 -15.43 -6.10 10.28
N SER A 29 -16.63 -6.63 10.28
CA SER A 29 -17.45 -7.03 9.13
C SER A 29 -17.65 -5.86 8.14
N GLY A 30 -17.07 -5.93 6.93
CA GLY A 30 -17.37 -5.00 5.84
C GLY A 30 -16.19 -4.40 5.05
N ILE A 31 -14.96 -4.84 5.29
CA ILE A 31 -13.78 -4.31 4.57
C ILE A 31 -13.53 -5.13 3.29
N SER A 32 -13.59 -4.48 2.12
CA SER A 32 -13.19 -5.04 0.82
C SER A 32 -11.75 -4.67 0.50
N ARG A 33 -10.93 -5.63 0.03
CA ARG A 33 -9.54 -5.36 -0.33
C ARG A 33 -9.36 -5.31 -1.85
N GLY A 34 -8.60 -4.32 -2.30
CA GLY A 34 -8.20 -4.13 -3.68
C GLY A 34 -6.68 -4.16 -3.80
N ARG A 35 -6.18 -4.93 -4.76
CA ARG A 35 -4.75 -4.99 -5.09
C ARG A 35 -4.53 -4.61 -6.54
N ALA A 36 -3.60 -3.71 -6.78
CA ALA A 36 -3.17 -3.31 -8.11
C ALA A 36 -1.65 -3.39 -8.22
N ILE A 37 -1.19 -3.87 -9.38
CA ILE A 37 0.23 -3.89 -9.73
C ILE A 37 0.35 -3.25 -11.09
N ILE A 38 1.08 -2.13 -11.16
CA ILE A 38 1.35 -1.42 -12.40
C ILE A 38 2.85 -1.46 -12.69
N LYS A 39 3.19 -1.70 -13.96
CA LYS A 39 4.54 -1.63 -14.49
C LYS A 39 4.57 -0.57 -15.60
N ARG A 40 5.07 0.63 -15.28
CA ARG A 40 5.39 1.68 -16.25
C ARG A 40 6.82 2.15 -16.01
N GLY A 41 7.79 1.38 -16.50
CA GLY A 41 9.22 1.59 -16.25
C GLY A 41 9.70 1.07 -14.88
N LYS A 42 8.98 1.39 -13.81
CA LYS A 42 9.20 0.85 -12.46
C LYS A 42 7.99 0.06 -11.95
N LEU A 43 8.22 -0.83 -10.99
CA LEU A 43 7.19 -1.71 -10.44
C LEU A 43 6.55 -1.06 -9.22
N ILE A 44 5.27 -0.72 -9.32
CA ILE A 44 4.46 -0.17 -8.23
C ILE A 44 3.36 -1.18 -7.89
N LYS A 45 3.22 -1.47 -6.60
CA LYS A 45 2.15 -2.26 -6.01
C LYS A 45 1.35 -1.35 -5.08
N ILE A 46 0.04 -1.36 -5.23
CA ILE A 46 -0.88 -0.70 -4.31
C ILE A 46 -1.76 -1.76 -3.69
N ASP A 47 -1.83 -1.76 -2.36
CA ASP A 47 -2.77 -2.53 -1.58
C ASP A 47 -3.68 -1.52 -0.87
N ALA A 48 -4.96 -1.53 -1.21
CA ALA A 48 -5.94 -0.63 -0.62
C ALA A 48 -7.06 -1.46 0.01
N SER A 49 -7.41 -1.10 1.24
CA SER A 49 -8.57 -1.62 1.95
C SER A 49 -9.65 -0.55 1.92
N PHE A 50 -10.86 -0.95 1.56
CA PHE A 50 -12.00 -0.07 1.45
C PHE A 50 -13.09 -0.54 2.40
N ARG A 51 -13.76 0.40 3.06
CA ARG A 51 -14.96 0.16 3.85
C ARG A 51 -16.09 0.94 3.18
N ASP A 52 -17.07 0.23 2.64
CA ASP A 52 -18.16 0.80 1.85
C ASP A 52 -17.66 1.64 0.65
N ASP A 53 -17.69 2.97 0.76
CA ASP A 53 -17.25 3.94 -0.27
C ASP A 53 -15.98 4.71 0.12
N ARG A 54 -15.31 4.30 1.19
CA ARG A 54 -14.15 5.01 1.76
C ARG A 54 -12.91 4.13 1.77
N ILE A 55 -11.75 4.75 1.51
CA ILE A 55 -10.45 4.12 1.68
C ILE A 55 -10.16 4.03 3.18
N GLU A 56 -10.09 2.83 3.74
CA GLU A 56 -9.75 2.65 5.16
C GLU A 56 -8.23 2.60 5.36
N GLU A 57 -7.52 1.92 4.46
CA GLU A 57 -6.06 1.83 4.46
C GLU A 57 -5.56 1.80 3.03
N LEU A 58 -4.47 2.51 2.73
CA LEU A 58 -3.83 2.49 1.42
C LEU A 58 -2.34 2.38 1.64
N LYS A 59 -1.73 1.39 0.98
CA LYS A 59 -0.31 1.11 1.08
C LYS A 59 0.32 1.06 -0.29
N ILE A 60 1.28 1.92 -0.52
CA ILE A 60 2.02 2.00 -1.79
C ILE A 60 3.38 1.36 -1.56
N THR A 61 3.70 0.32 -2.31
CA THR A 61 4.96 -0.40 -2.20
C THR A 61 5.54 -0.61 -3.58
N GLY A 62 6.82 -0.29 -3.79
CA GLY A 62 7.42 -0.43 -5.11
C GLY A 62 8.83 0.11 -5.13
N ASP A 63 9.41 0.16 -6.33
CA ASP A 63 10.74 0.70 -6.57
C ASP A 63 10.66 2.18 -6.99
N PHE A 64 9.98 2.99 -6.17
CA PHE A 64 9.81 4.42 -6.41
C PHE A 64 10.67 5.21 -5.44
N PHE A 65 11.09 6.40 -5.86
CA PHE A 65 11.76 7.36 -4.98
C PHE A 65 10.86 8.56 -4.82
N LEU A 66 10.67 8.99 -3.57
CA LEU A 66 9.96 10.20 -3.22
C LEU A 66 10.85 10.99 -2.25
N HIS A 67 11.12 12.25 -2.59
CA HIS A 67 11.84 13.17 -1.72
C HIS A 67 11.03 14.44 -1.50
N PRO A 68 10.82 14.85 -0.23
CA PRO A 68 11.22 14.17 1.01
C PRO A 68 10.40 12.90 1.31
N GLU A 69 10.92 11.99 2.13
CA GLU A 69 10.24 10.73 2.48
C GLU A 69 8.92 10.95 3.24
N GLU A 70 8.80 12.09 3.95
CA GLU A 70 7.59 12.51 4.66
C GLU A 70 6.38 12.65 3.74
N LYS A 71 6.61 12.93 2.45
CA LYS A 71 5.54 13.04 1.46
C LYS A 71 4.84 11.69 1.21
N ILE A 72 5.50 10.56 1.46
CA ILE A 72 4.86 9.24 1.36
C ILE A 72 3.83 9.11 2.48
N ASP A 73 4.24 9.44 3.71
CA ASP A 73 3.40 9.34 4.90
C ASP A 73 2.23 10.34 4.83
N GLU A 74 2.49 11.56 4.36
CA GLU A 74 1.45 12.56 4.08
C GLU A 74 0.46 12.08 3.01
N LEU A 75 0.94 11.44 1.95
CA LEU A 75 0.10 10.87 0.90
C LEU A 75 -0.76 9.74 1.45
N GLU A 76 -0.19 8.77 2.16
CA GLU A 76 -0.96 7.67 2.77
C GLU A 76 -2.00 8.18 3.77
N LYS A 77 -1.65 9.14 4.64
CA LYS A 77 -2.58 9.75 5.60
C LYS A 77 -3.67 10.56 4.93
N SER A 78 -3.34 11.35 3.91
CA SER A 78 -4.32 12.20 3.22
C SER A 78 -5.28 11.39 2.36
N LEU A 79 -4.85 10.22 1.89
CA LEU A 79 -5.69 9.28 1.16
C LEU A 79 -6.56 8.42 2.09
N ARG A 80 -6.15 8.24 3.35
CA ARG A 80 -6.93 7.53 4.36
C ARG A 80 -8.23 8.27 4.67
N GLY A 81 -9.35 7.57 4.61
CA GLY A 81 -10.69 8.10 4.86
C GLY A 81 -11.32 8.85 3.68
N LYS A 82 -10.60 9.02 2.57
CA LYS A 82 -11.09 9.68 1.36
C LYS A 82 -11.80 8.71 0.42
N SER A 83 -12.66 9.27 -0.43
CA SER A 83 -13.31 8.52 -1.50
C SER A 83 -12.40 8.43 -2.73
N VAL A 84 -12.62 7.40 -3.55
CA VAL A 84 -11.88 7.14 -4.81
C VAL A 84 -12.00 8.28 -5.84
N LYS A 85 -12.89 9.24 -5.62
CA LYS A 85 -13.01 10.44 -6.46
C LYS A 85 -12.01 11.54 -6.09
N GLU A 86 -11.68 11.69 -4.80
CA GLU A 86 -10.83 12.79 -4.31
C GLU A 86 -9.34 12.44 -4.28
N ILE A 87 -8.97 11.16 -4.41
CA ILE A 87 -7.56 10.68 -4.45
C ILE A 87 -6.71 11.48 -5.42
N ARG A 88 -7.26 11.82 -6.59
CA ARG A 88 -6.53 12.56 -7.63
C ARG A 88 -6.07 13.91 -7.13
N GLU A 89 -6.97 14.71 -6.59
CA GLU A 89 -6.65 16.05 -6.08
C GLU A 89 -5.66 16.00 -4.92
N VAL A 90 -5.79 14.99 -4.05
CA VAL A 90 -4.86 14.79 -2.93
C VAL A 90 -3.46 14.43 -3.43
N ILE A 91 -3.35 13.50 -4.37
CA ILE A 91 -2.07 13.09 -4.95
C ILE A 91 -1.41 14.28 -5.66
N GLU A 92 -2.17 15.04 -6.46
CA GLU A 92 -1.65 16.23 -7.14
C GLU A 92 -1.14 17.28 -6.13
N ARG A 93 -1.89 17.55 -5.06
CA ARG A 93 -1.46 18.47 -3.99
C ARG A 93 -0.18 18.03 -3.28
N VAL A 94 -0.06 16.74 -2.95
CA VAL A 94 1.13 16.24 -2.25
C VAL A 94 2.35 16.24 -3.18
N LEU A 95 2.15 15.90 -4.46
CA LEU A 95 3.22 15.87 -5.45
C LEU A 95 3.62 17.25 -5.99
N GLU A 96 2.81 18.30 -5.82
CA GLU A 96 3.14 19.67 -6.22
C GLU A 96 4.47 20.16 -5.61
N ASN A 97 4.79 19.69 -4.41
CA ASN A 97 6.01 20.05 -3.67
C ASN A 97 6.90 18.83 -3.38
N ALA A 98 6.77 17.75 -4.15
CA ALA A 98 7.55 16.53 -3.97
C ALA A 98 8.28 16.15 -5.26
N GLU A 99 9.54 15.74 -5.14
CA GLU A 99 10.26 15.13 -6.25
C GLU A 99 10.04 13.63 -6.24
N TYR A 100 9.62 13.09 -7.39
CA TYR A 100 9.29 11.68 -7.54
C TYR A 100 9.99 11.08 -8.74
N VAL A 101 10.57 9.88 -8.57
CA VAL A 101 11.25 9.16 -9.66
C VAL A 101 10.65 7.77 -9.85
N GLY A 102 10.02 7.59 -11.00
CA GLY A 102 9.36 6.33 -11.36
C GLY A 102 7.98 6.14 -10.75
N LEU A 103 7.39 7.23 -10.29
CA LEU A 103 6.03 7.34 -9.81
C LEU A 103 5.38 8.48 -10.60
N SER A 104 4.07 8.46 -10.82
CA SER A 104 3.39 9.56 -11.51
C SER A 104 2.00 9.71 -10.90
N PRO A 105 1.47 10.93 -10.78
CA PRO A 105 0.13 11.17 -10.23
C PRO A 105 -0.92 10.32 -10.95
N ASP A 106 -0.93 10.33 -12.28
CA ASP A 106 -1.82 9.50 -13.10
C ASP A 106 -1.66 8.02 -12.83
N THR A 107 -0.42 7.52 -12.72
CA THR A 107 -0.15 6.10 -12.46
C THR A 107 -0.65 5.66 -11.09
N LEU A 108 -0.51 6.51 -10.06
CA LEU A 108 -1.08 6.25 -8.73
C LEU A 108 -2.60 6.21 -8.78
N VAL A 109 -3.23 7.23 -9.38
CA VAL A 109 -4.69 7.32 -9.52
C VAL A 109 -5.23 6.12 -10.28
N GLU A 110 -4.56 5.71 -11.35
CA GLU A 110 -4.89 4.52 -12.11
C GLU A 110 -4.76 3.25 -11.25
N ALA A 111 -3.66 3.10 -10.50
CA ALA A 111 -3.46 1.95 -9.62
C ALA A 111 -4.53 1.85 -8.54
N VAL A 112 -4.91 2.96 -7.90
CA VAL A 112 -5.99 2.96 -6.91
C VAL A 112 -7.34 2.66 -7.57
N ASN A 113 -7.62 3.24 -8.75
CA ASN A 113 -8.85 2.92 -9.50
C ASN A 113 -8.93 1.45 -9.91
N GLN A 114 -7.80 0.84 -10.30
CA GLN A 114 -7.72 -0.59 -10.59
C GLN A 114 -7.97 -1.43 -9.34
N ALA A 115 -7.39 -1.03 -8.20
CA ALA A 115 -7.62 -1.69 -6.92
C ALA A 115 -9.10 -1.61 -6.51
N TRP A 116 -9.73 -0.44 -6.70
CA TRP A 116 -11.16 -0.22 -6.45
C TRP A 116 -12.06 -1.07 -7.35
N LYS A 117 -11.79 -1.09 -8.67
CA LYS A 117 -12.53 -1.92 -9.64
C LYS A 117 -12.40 -3.41 -9.36
N ARG A 118 -11.26 -3.85 -8.81
CA ARG A 118 -10.98 -5.25 -8.49
C ARG A 118 -11.33 -5.64 -7.06
N ARG A 119 -12.09 -4.82 -6.31
CA ARG A 119 -12.53 -5.20 -4.96
C ARG A 119 -13.33 -6.51 -5.05
N ASN A 120 -12.89 -7.52 -4.30
CA ASN A 120 -13.56 -8.81 -4.15
C ASN A 120 -13.84 -9.07 -2.68
#